data_AF-A0A800DLN4-F1
#
_entry.id   AF-A0A800DLN4-F1
#
_cell.length_a   1.000
_cell.length_b   1.000
_cell.length_c   1.000
_cell.angle_alpha   90.00
_cell.angle_beta   90.00
_cell.angle_gamma   90.00
#
_symmetry.space_group_name_H-M   'P 1'
#
loop_
_entity.id
_entity.type
_entity.pdbx_description
1 polymer ?
#
loop_
_entity_poly.entity_id
_entity_poly.type
_entity_poly.pdbx_seq_one_letter_code
_entity_poly.pdbx_strand_id
1 'polypeptide(L)'
;MTSEAARHALYARLKEVLGGEHADTLMTSLPMETANRLATKDDIDRLEDRMADFAAEIRSEVREMRKEAHTQFRNYTITTVGAMTALTAIFGVIVGVLG
;
A
#
# COMPACT_ATOMS: atom_id res chain seq x y z
N MET A 1 29.03 14.51 -0.84
CA MET A 1 27.81 15.31 -1.09
C MET A 1 28.22 16.59 -1.78
N THR A 2 28.23 16.64 -3.11
CA THR A 2 28.44 17.90 -3.85
C THR A 2 27.13 18.71 -3.76
N SER A 3 27.15 19.79 -2.99
CA SER A 3 26.01 20.70 -2.90
C SER A 3 25.88 21.53 -4.17
N GLU A 4 24.67 22.01 -4.47
CA GLU A 4 24.41 22.97 -5.56
C GLU A 4 25.38 24.16 -5.51
N ALA A 5 25.65 24.65 -4.30
CA ALA A 5 26.58 25.75 -4.05
C ALA A 5 28.04 25.42 -4.44
N ALA A 6 28.50 24.20 -4.15
CA ALA A 6 29.85 23.77 -4.54
C ALA A 6 29.98 23.66 -6.07
N ARG A 7 28.92 23.23 -6.76
CA ARG A 7 28.90 23.10 -8.21
C ARG A 7 28.90 24.46 -8.90
N HIS A 8 28.13 25.41 -8.36
CA HIS A 8 28.12 26.78 -8.85
C HIS A 8 29.46 27.50 -8.62
N ALA A 9 30.09 27.29 -7.47
CA ALA A 9 31.42 27.84 -7.19
C ALA A 9 32.51 27.28 -8.13
N LEU A 10 32.45 25.97 -8.44
CA LEU A 10 33.33 25.34 -9.42
C LEU A 10 33.12 25.92 -10.83
N TYR A 11 31.85 26.08 -11.25
CA TYR A 11 31.53 26.69 -12.54
C TYR A 11 32.05 28.12 -12.67
N ALA A 12 31.89 28.95 -11.64
CA ALA A 12 32.39 30.31 -11.63
C ALA A 12 33.92 30.37 -11.83
N ARG A 13 34.67 29.47 -11.17
CA ARG A 13 36.13 29.36 -11.34
C ARG A 13 36.53 28.82 -12.71
N LEU A 14 35.81 27.84 -13.24
CA LEU A 14 36.06 27.32 -14.58
C LEU A 14 35.83 28.39 -15.65
N LYS A 15 34.80 29.22 -15.48
CA LYS A 15 34.48 30.33 -16.40
C LYS A 15 35.57 31.41 -16.42
N GLU A 16 36.18 31.70 -15.27
CA GLU A 16 37.33 32.63 -15.19
C GLU A 16 38.58 32.10 -15.91
N VAL A 17 38.84 30.79 -15.83
CA VAL A 17 40.10 30.19 -16.32
C VAL A 17 40.00 29.74 -17.79
N LEU A 18 38.87 29.15 -18.18
CA LEU A 18 38.68 28.49 -19.47
C LEU A 18 37.77 29.29 -20.42
N GLY A 19 37.06 30.31 -19.91
CA GLY A 19 35.98 30.98 -20.63
C GLY A 19 34.65 30.23 -20.52
N GLY A 20 33.55 30.95 -20.75
CA GLY A 20 32.20 30.44 -20.53
C GLY A 20 31.84 29.21 -21.36
N GLU A 21 32.18 29.21 -22.64
CA GLU A 21 31.85 28.13 -23.57
C GLU A 21 32.55 26.81 -23.21
N HIS A 22 33.82 26.89 -22.83
CA HIS A 22 34.60 25.70 -22.45
C HIS A 22 34.22 25.20 -21.05
N ALA A 23 33.86 26.11 -20.13
CA ALA A 23 33.32 25.75 -18.83
C ALA A 23 31.95 25.04 -18.95
N ASP A 24 31.05 25.51 -19.83
CA ASP A 24 29.76 24.86 -20.09
C ASP A 24 29.94 23.46 -20.68
N THR A 25 30.85 23.31 -21.64
CA THR A 25 31.16 22.02 -22.25
C THR A 25 31.71 21.03 -21.23
N LEU A 26 32.65 21.46 -20.38
CA LEU A 26 33.21 20.63 -19.32
C LEU A 26 32.13 20.21 -18.32
N MET A 27 31.32 21.16 -17.83
CA MET A 27 30.26 20.87 -16.86
C MET A 27 29.17 19.95 -17.41
N THR A 28 28.89 20.01 -18.71
CA THR A 28 27.94 19.12 -19.39
C THR A 28 28.53 17.71 -19.59
N SER A 29 29.84 17.60 -19.80
CA SER A 29 30.53 16.33 -19.96
C SER A 29 30.80 15.58 -18.65
N LEU A 30 30.72 16.28 -17.51
CA LEU A 30 30.89 15.66 -16.20
C LEU A 30 29.69 14.74 -15.91
N PRO A 31 29.93 13.50 -15.45
CA PRO A 31 28.84 12.60 -15.09
C PRO A 31 28.02 13.24 -13.98
N MET A 32 26.75 13.56 -14.27
CA MET A 32 25.81 14.07 -13.28
C MET A 32 25.49 12.94 -12.28
N GLU A 33 26.26 12.85 -11.19
CA GLU A 33 25.93 11.93 -10.07
C GLU A 33 24.48 12.14 -9.57
N THR A 34 23.91 13.33 -9.79
CA THR A 34 22.54 13.68 -9.42
C THR A 34 21.47 12.89 -10.19
N ALA A 35 21.74 12.45 -11.44
CA ALA A 35 20.77 11.69 -12.22
C ALA A 35 20.39 10.36 -11.54
N ASN A 36 21.31 9.77 -10.78
CA ASN A 36 21.08 8.53 -10.04
C ASN A 36 20.30 8.73 -8.73
N ARG A 37 19.97 9.97 -8.34
CA ARG A 37 19.22 10.28 -7.12
C ARG A 37 17.83 10.86 -7.38
N LEU A 38 17.47 11.09 -8.64
CA LEU A 38 16.11 11.47 -9.01
C LEU A 38 15.31 10.22 -9.35
N ALA A 39 14.13 10.09 -8.73
CA ALA A 39 13.13 9.14 -9.20
C ALA A 39 12.78 9.49 -10.65
N THR A 40 12.85 8.49 -11.51
CA THR A 40 12.42 8.60 -12.90
C THR A 40 10.92 8.43 -13.00
N LYS A 41 10.35 8.73 -14.18
CA LYS A 41 8.93 8.43 -14.44
C LYS A 41 8.66 6.93 -14.32
N ASP A 42 9.57 6.09 -14.79
CA ASP A 42 9.49 4.64 -14.68
C ASP A 42 9.41 4.18 -13.21
N ASP A 43 10.07 4.87 -12.28
CA ASP A 43 9.99 4.55 -10.85
C ASP A 43 8.63 4.92 -10.26
N ILE A 44 7.99 5.97 -10.77
CA ILE A 44 6.63 6.38 -10.39
C ILE A 44 5.62 5.37 -10.96
N ASP A 45 5.72 5.01 -12.23
CA ASP A 45 4.83 4.04 -12.88
C ASP A 45 4.89 2.68 -12.14
N ARG A 46 6.10 2.21 -11.79
CA ARG A 46 6.27 1.01 -10.97
C ARG A 46 5.67 1.13 -9.57
N LEU A 47 5.68 2.33 -8.98
CA LEU A 47 5.07 2.55 -7.68
C LEU A 47 3.55 2.53 -7.78
N GLU A 48 2.97 3.12 -8.83
CA GLU A 48 1.54 3.11 -9.10
C GLU A 48 1.03 1.68 -9.31
N ASP A 49 1.74 0.87 -10.11
CA ASP A 49 1.42 -0.55 -10.32
C ASP A 49 1.41 -1.33 -8.98
N ARG A 50 2.45 -1.14 -8.17
CA ARG A 50 2.53 -1.79 -6.84
C ARG A 50 1.41 -1.35 -5.91
N MET A 51 0.99 -0.09 -5.98
CA MET A 51 -0.13 0.42 -5.19
C MET A 51 -1.47 -0.17 -5.68
N ALA A 52 -1.65 -0.33 -6.98
CA ALA A 52 -2.84 -0.95 -7.56
C ALA A 52 -2.96 -2.43 -7.15
N ASP A 53 -1.85 -3.17 -7.19
CA ASP A 53 -1.79 -4.56 -6.75
C ASP A 53 -2.15 -4.70 -5.28
N PHE A 54 -1.54 -3.87 -4.42
CA PHE A 54 -1.83 -3.87 -2.99
C PHE A 54 -3.31 -3.52 -2.68
N ALA A 55 -3.88 -2.55 -3.41
CA ALA A 55 -5.29 -2.21 -3.26
C ALA A 55 -6.22 -3.34 -3.71
N ALA A 56 -5.84 -4.09 -4.75
CA ALA A 56 -6.57 -5.27 -5.20
C ALA A 56 -6.50 -6.41 -4.16
N GLU A 57 -5.33 -6.65 -3.58
CA GLU A 57 -5.11 -7.64 -2.52
C GLU A 57 -5.98 -7.35 -1.29
N ILE A 58 -5.91 -6.13 -0.73
CA ILE A 58 -6.76 -5.72 0.40
C ILE A 58 -8.24 -5.92 0.09
N ARG A 59 -8.68 -5.55 -1.11
CA ARG A 59 -10.08 -5.70 -1.51
C ARG A 59 -10.49 -7.18 -1.56
N SER A 60 -9.57 -8.07 -1.95
CA SER A 60 -9.79 -9.51 -1.93
C SER A 60 -9.90 -10.04 -0.51
N GLU A 61 -8.95 -9.70 0.36
CA GLU A 61 -8.94 -10.13 1.77
C GLU A 61 -10.19 -9.67 2.52
N VAL A 62 -10.60 -8.41 2.35
CA VAL A 62 -11.83 -7.89 2.97
C VAL A 62 -13.08 -8.63 2.47
N ARG A 63 -13.12 -9.00 1.19
CA ARG A 63 -14.24 -9.79 0.64
C ARG A 63 -14.27 -11.19 1.23
N GLU A 64 -13.11 -11.82 1.40
CA GLU A 64 -12.99 -13.14 2.00
C GLU A 64 -13.39 -13.13 3.47
N MET A 65 -12.85 -12.21 4.26
CA MET A 65 -13.22 -11.99 5.65
C MET A 65 -14.73 -11.75 5.82
N ARG A 66 -15.35 -10.97 4.91
CA ARG A 66 -16.81 -10.74 4.94
C ARG A 66 -17.60 -12.03 4.67
N LYS A 67 -17.14 -12.89 3.75
CA LYS A 67 -17.78 -14.19 3.47
C LYS A 67 -17.64 -15.15 4.65
N GLU A 68 -16.48 -15.19 5.28
CA GLU A 68 -16.23 -15.98 6.48
C GLU A 68 -17.11 -15.52 7.63
N ALA A 69 -17.18 -14.21 7.89
CA ALA A 69 -18.04 -13.64 8.92
C ALA A 69 -19.53 -13.97 8.70
N HIS A 70 -20.03 -13.87 7.45
CA HIS A 70 -21.41 -14.25 7.12
C HIS A 70 -21.67 -15.74 7.33
N THR A 71 -20.71 -16.59 7.00
CA THR A 71 -20.84 -18.04 7.15
C THR A 71 -20.82 -18.45 8.62
N GLN A 72 -19.90 -17.90 9.42
CA GLN A 72 -19.84 -18.12 10.86
C GLN A 72 -21.11 -17.63 11.56
N PHE A 73 -21.59 -16.44 11.20
CA PHE A 73 -22.82 -15.90 11.77
C PHE A 73 -24.02 -16.80 11.48
N ARG A 74 -24.21 -17.22 10.22
CA ARG A 74 -25.30 -18.13 9.83
C ARG A 74 -25.26 -19.44 10.62
N ASN A 75 -24.08 -20.05 10.76
CA ASN A 75 -23.93 -21.31 11.47
C ASN A 75 -24.20 -21.15 12.98
N TYR A 76 -23.75 -20.05 13.58
CA TYR A 76 -24.01 -19.75 14.99
C TYR A 76 -25.48 -19.46 15.26
N THR A 77 -26.13 -18.67 14.40
CA THR A 77 -27.58 -18.40 14.51
C THR A 77 -28.39 -19.68 14.37
N ILE A 78 -28.12 -20.53 13.39
CA ILE A 78 -28.86 -21.80 13.19
C ILE A 78 -28.72 -22.70 14.42
N THR A 79 -27.49 -22.87 14.92
CA THR A 79 -27.24 -23.73 16.09
C THR A 79 -27.92 -23.21 17.34
N THR A 80 -27.84 -21.90 17.58
CA THR A 80 -28.42 -21.26 18.77
C THR A 80 -29.94 -21.30 18.75
N VAL A 81 -30.55 -20.94 17.62
CA VAL A 81 -32.02 -20.99 17.46
C VAL A 81 -32.51 -22.43 17.59
N GLY A 82 -31.84 -23.39 16.94
CA GLY A 82 -32.18 -24.81 17.06
C GLY A 82 -32.13 -25.31 18.52
N ALA A 83 -31.08 -24.95 19.26
CA ALA A 83 -30.96 -25.30 20.68
C ALA A 83 -32.08 -24.67 21.53
N MET A 84 -32.41 -23.40 21.28
CA MET A 84 -33.51 -22.72 21.99
C MET A 84 -34.87 -23.35 21.70
N THR A 85 -35.17 -23.66 20.43
CA THR A 85 -36.43 -24.33 20.07
C THR A 85 -36.54 -25.71 20.71
N ALA A 86 -35.45 -26.48 20.76
CA ALA A 86 -35.43 -27.79 21.43
C ALA A 86 -35.74 -27.65 22.93
N LEU A 87 -35.13 -26.67 23.61
CA LEU A 87 -35.42 -26.38 25.02
C LEU A 87 -36.88 -25.97 25.26
N THR A 88 -37.42 -25.09 24.41
CA THR A 88 -38.83 -24.68 24.49
C THR A 88 -39.77 -25.87 24.30
N ALA A 89 -39.48 -26.76 23.36
CA ALA A 89 -40.28 -27.96 23.12
C ALA A 89 -40.28 -28.91 24.33
N ILE A 90 -39.10 -29.16 24.93
CA ILE A 90 -38.97 -29.99 26.15
C ILE A 90 -39.77 -29.40 27.30
N PHE A 91 -39.63 -28.09 27.53
CA PHE A 91 -40.36 -27.40 28.59
C PHE A 91 -41.89 -27.51 28.42
N GLY A 92 -42.38 -27.31 27.19
CA GLY A 92 -43.80 -27.44 26.87
C GLY A 92 -44.36 -28.84 27.17
N VAL A 93 -43.61 -29.90 26.83
CA VAL A 93 -44.00 -31.28 27.14
C VAL A 93 -44.07 -31.52 28.64
N ILE A 94 -43.06 -31.07 29.40
CA ILE A 94 -43.01 -31.25 30.87
C ILE A 94 -44.20 -30.55 31.53
N VAL A 95 -44.48 -29.30 31.16
CA VAL A 95 -45.59 -28.54 31.73
C VAL A 95 -46.94 -29.18 31.37
N GLY A 96 -47.12 -29.63 30.12
CA GLY A 96 -48.36 -30.28 29.69
C GLY A 96 -48.62 -31.65 30.31
N VAL A 97 -47.59 -32.34 30.81
CA VAL A 97 -47.74 -33.62 31.53
C VAL A 97 -48.00 -33.40 33.03
N LEU A 98 -47.56 -32.28 33.60
CA LEU A 98 -47.67 -31.97 35.03
C LEU A 98 -48.91 -31.15 35.41
N GLY A 99 -49.55 -30.46 34.47
CA GLY A 99 -50.78 -29.68 34.68
C GLY A 99 -52.04 -30.46 34.32
#